data_AF-A0A517QG77-F1
#
_entry.id   AF-A0A517QG77-F1
#
_cell.length_a   1.000
_cell.length_b   1.000
_cell.length_c   1.000
_cell.angle_alpha   90.00
_cell.angle_beta   90.00
_cell.angle_gamma   90.00
#
_symmetry.space_group_name_H-M   'P 1'
#
loop_
_entity.id
_entity.type
_entity.pdbx_description
1 polymer ?
#
loop_
_entity_poly.entity_id
_entity_poly.type
_entity_poly.pdbx_seq_one_letter_code
_entity_poly.pdbx_strand_id
1 'polypeptide(L)'
;MQPLSQELIQRLQAASDDTMPLKEFITVWLDRPWPLTPWASWTLFSLIRHRPRQEFVSRILQERLGVDQLELAKRGYGAHPEGDNRGPVPGLPEWEYYLHGCGCCLTHQQTGTEIDVDFYDETADWFDLFFYQGFLKSLRQPELWEARVLALHASIDTVQFAFDELQKQEFLEENPEHHACRLSFEITDLIPLLESLTKRHAEPETMLRLAAVIGDSPLVQQLLDTTDIPPEVTAHARRVTAAREQFLQDQYDLKKNQSLALQSLQENQSPDLDDFLKQALKSDNSSTLDTALDIITVTGDSCWCPLVSEVLQRVSFLGSADEFPRPEKWAQSLEFLLRQDYEFDRTIEFLSHVPKYALGEVAAIALEFQPHLALKLFREALRSSIPHNRETAAAILALINQPWCQRELLQILNESTDQEATAESRAALKIIWHLQSKTDVENWERENPLQFESDEQITVVEAMLLKTPWYVEFEMEQWRDRVLPLREIIPPGAE
;
A
#
# COMPACT_ATOMS: atom_id res chain seq x y z
N MET A 1 25.21 17.78 25.27
CA MET A 1 23.92 17.52 24.63
C MET A 1 22.86 17.52 25.72
N GLN A 2 21.80 18.31 25.59
CA GLN A 2 20.57 17.96 26.32
C GLN A 2 20.16 16.55 25.86
N PRO A 3 19.64 15.69 26.74
CA PRO A 3 19.01 14.44 26.33
C PRO A 3 17.97 14.76 25.24
N LEU A 4 17.97 13.99 24.15
CA LEU A 4 17.07 14.15 23.00
C LEU A 4 15.60 14.36 23.42
N SER A 5 15.16 13.58 24.41
CA SER A 5 13.84 13.68 25.05
C SER A 5 13.55 15.03 25.69
N GLN A 6 14.54 15.70 26.29
CA GLN A 6 14.34 17.02 26.91
C GLN A 6 14.07 18.13 25.88
N GLU A 7 14.73 18.10 24.73
CA GLU A 7 14.48 19.07 23.66
C GLU A 7 13.08 18.86 23.04
N LEU A 8 12.67 17.59 22.85
CA LEU A 8 11.32 17.25 22.40
C LEU A 8 10.24 17.74 23.39
N ILE A 9 10.43 17.47 24.69
CA ILE A 9 9.53 17.93 25.75
C ILE A 9 9.41 19.45 25.74
N GLN A 10 10.54 20.17 25.67
CA GLN A 10 10.55 21.64 25.65
C GLN A 10 9.77 22.20 24.44
N ARG A 11 9.92 21.60 23.26
CA ARG A 11 9.19 21.99 22.05
C ARG A 11 7.68 21.80 22.21
N LEU A 12 7.25 20.62 22.64
CA LEU A 12 5.82 20.33 22.81
C LEU A 12 5.17 21.18 23.92
N GLN A 13 5.91 21.43 25.01
CA GLN A 13 5.47 22.35 26.07
C GLN A 13 5.32 23.77 25.54
N ALA A 14 6.28 24.26 24.77
CA ALA A 14 6.21 25.59 24.17
C ALA A 14 5.03 25.72 23.19
N ALA A 15 4.71 24.67 22.43
CA ALA A 15 3.53 24.69 21.56
C ALA A 15 2.21 24.81 22.35
N SER A 16 2.20 24.37 23.61
CA SER A 16 1.04 24.45 24.50
C SER A 16 0.94 25.78 25.27
N ASP A 17 2.03 26.56 25.28
CA ASP A 17 2.16 27.82 26.01
C ASP A 17 1.64 29.00 25.16
N ASP A 18 0.61 29.69 25.66
CA ASP A 18 -0.06 30.82 25.03
C ASP A 18 0.41 32.19 25.55
N THR A 19 1.42 32.22 26.43
CA THR A 19 1.89 33.47 27.06
C THR A 19 2.62 34.41 26.10
N MET A 20 3.29 33.86 25.07
CA MET A 20 3.99 34.62 24.05
C MET A 20 3.04 34.91 22.86
N PRO A 21 2.95 36.16 22.36
CA PRO A 21 2.14 36.46 21.17
C PRO A 21 2.52 35.59 19.96
N LEU A 22 1.52 35.05 19.26
CA LEU A 22 1.71 34.06 18.19
C LEU A 22 2.73 34.47 17.12
N LYS A 23 2.71 35.73 16.67
CA LYS A 23 3.64 36.23 15.64
C LYS A 23 5.09 36.25 16.13
N GLU A 24 5.31 36.63 17.39
CA GLU A 24 6.62 36.58 18.03
C GLU A 24 7.07 35.13 18.20
N PHE A 25 6.17 34.26 18.67
CA PHE A 25 6.41 32.83 18.84
C PHE A 25 6.88 32.16 17.54
N ILE A 26 6.14 32.35 16.44
CA ILE A 26 6.49 31.77 15.14
C ILE A 26 7.88 32.21 14.72
N THR A 27 8.18 33.51 14.80
CA THR A 27 9.47 34.05 14.38
C THR A 27 10.63 33.45 15.19
N VAL A 28 10.47 33.38 16.52
CA VAL A 28 11.48 32.81 17.43
C VAL A 28 11.72 31.32 17.15
N TRP A 29 10.66 30.54 16.93
CA TRP A 29 10.78 29.10 16.77
C TRP A 29 11.23 28.66 15.38
N LEU A 30 10.89 29.40 14.33
CA LEU A 30 11.39 29.13 12.99
C LEU A 30 12.91 29.38 12.87
N ASP A 31 13.45 30.33 13.63
CA ASP A 31 14.90 30.58 13.65
C ASP A 31 15.66 29.64 14.59
N ARG A 32 14.96 28.89 15.47
CA ARG A 32 15.60 27.92 16.35
C ARG A 32 15.97 26.65 15.57
N PRO A 33 17.25 26.22 15.58
CA PRO A 33 17.68 25.04 14.86
C PRO A 33 16.87 23.79 15.24
N TRP A 34 16.48 23.01 14.25
CA TRP A 34 15.84 21.71 14.42
C TRP A 34 16.48 20.73 13.42
N PRO A 35 16.97 19.55 13.86
CA PRO A 35 17.77 18.68 13.01
C PRO A 35 16.95 17.83 12.04
N LEU A 36 15.62 17.81 12.20
CA LEU A 36 14.72 17.00 11.39
C LEU A 36 13.95 17.86 10.37
N THR A 37 13.72 17.31 9.19
CA THR A 37 12.75 17.84 8.25
C THR A 37 11.32 17.70 8.79
N PRO A 38 10.32 18.41 8.22
CA PRO A 38 8.93 18.22 8.60
C PRO A 38 8.46 16.77 8.45
N TRP A 39 8.83 16.10 7.35
CA TRP A 39 8.50 14.69 7.08
C TRP A 39 8.99 13.77 8.20
N ALA A 40 10.25 13.89 8.61
CA ALA A 40 10.81 13.11 9.71
C ALA A 40 10.21 13.49 11.07
N SER A 41 9.96 14.78 11.29
CA SER A 41 9.41 15.27 12.57
C SER A 41 8.02 14.74 12.85
N TRP A 42 7.09 14.86 11.89
CA TRP A 42 5.74 14.33 12.03
C TRP A 42 5.74 12.81 12.15
N THR A 43 6.59 12.12 11.38
CA THR A 43 6.76 10.66 11.49
C THR A 43 7.24 10.26 12.87
N LEU A 44 8.23 10.95 13.45
CA LEU A 44 8.71 10.69 14.82
C LEU A 44 7.59 10.75 15.85
N PHE A 45 6.81 11.82 15.85
CA PHE A 45 5.71 11.98 16.83
C PHE A 45 4.59 10.96 16.61
N SER A 46 4.35 10.58 15.37
CA SER A 46 3.44 9.48 15.03
C SER A 46 3.95 8.13 15.54
N LEU A 47 5.26 7.83 15.43
CA LEU A 47 5.86 6.62 16.00
C LEU A 47 5.80 6.60 17.53
N ILE A 48 6.05 7.74 18.18
CA ILE A 48 5.87 7.87 19.64
C ILE A 48 4.43 7.52 20.03
N ARG A 49 3.42 7.99 19.27
CA ARG A 49 2.01 7.63 19.47
C ARG A 49 1.69 6.17 19.14
N HIS A 50 2.43 5.57 18.22
CA HIS A 50 2.26 4.18 17.83
C HIS A 50 2.79 3.20 18.89
N ARG A 51 3.81 3.59 19.68
CA ARG A 51 4.41 2.73 20.73
C ARG A 51 3.37 2.17 21.74
N PRO A 52 2.47 2.96 22.37
CA PRO A 52 1.41 2.40 23.21
C PRO A 52 0.43 1.45 22.49
N ARG A 53 0.29 1.56 21.17
CA ARG A 53 -0.55 0.67 20.36
C ARG A 53 0.11 -0.70 20.19
N GLN A 54 1.41 -0.74 19.98
CA GLN A 54 2.18 -1.99 19.97
C GLN A 54 2.21 -2.65 21.36
N GLU A 55 2.31 -1.87 22.44
CA GLU A 55 2.14 -2.36 23.82
C GLU A 55 0.75 -2.94 24.07
N PHE A 56 -0.29 -2.40 23.43
CA PHE A 56 -1.62 -3.00 23.47
C PHE A 56 -1.63 -4.40 22.83
N VAL A 57 -1.01 -4.58 21.66
CA VAL A 57 -0.85 -5.91 21.04
C VAL A 57 -0.10 -6.88 21.95
N SER A 58 1.02 -6.42 22.53
CA SER A 58 1.81 -7.17 23.52
C SER A 58 0.95 -7.68 24.68
N ARG A 59 0.13 -6.81 25.28
CA ARG A 59 -0.77 -7.21 26.37
C ARG A 59 -1.84 -8.21 25.93
N ILE A 60 -2.41 -8.07 24.73
CA ILE A 60 -3.40 -9.03 24.22
C ILE A 60 -2.79 -10.42 24.07
N LEU A 61 -1.58 -10.52 23.51
CA LEU A 61 -0.87 -11.79 23.37
C LEU A 61 -0.70 -12.50 24.71
N GLN A 62 -0.18 -11.79 25.72
CA GLN A 62 0.11 -12.37 27.03
C GLN A 62 -1.16 -12.65 27.84
N GLU A 63 -2.06 -11.66 27.96
CA GLU A 63 -3.19 -11.70 28.89
C GLU A 63 -4.42 -12.43 28.33
N ARG A 64 -4.60 -12.44 27.00
CA ARG A 64 -5.83 -12.96 26.36
C ARG A 64 -5.58 -14.20 25.51
N LEU A 65 -4.45 -14.27 24.83
CA LEU A 65 -4.11 -15.40 23.95
C LEU A 65 -3.21 -16.42 24.64
N GLY A 66 -2.59 -16.07 25.78
CA GLY A 66 -1.69 -16.96 26.52
C GLY A 66 -0.40 -17.29 25.76
N VAL A 67 0.02 -16.43 24.85
CA VAL A 67 1.22 -16.59 24.04
C VAL A 67 2.40 -15.94 24.75
N ASP A 68 3.46 -16.72 24.97
CA ASP A 68 4.72 -16.23 25.51
C ASP A 68 5.52 -15.54 24.41
N GLN A 69 5.81 -14.25 24.59
CA GLN A 69 6.51 -13.42 23.59
C GLN A 69 7.96 -13.84 23.36
N LEU A 70 8.64 -14.31 24.41
CA LEU A 70 10.01 -14.78 24.28
C LEU A 70 10.07 -16.07 23.45
N GLU A 71 9.13 -16.98 23.69
CA GLU A 71 9.01 -18.18 22.87
C GLU A 71 8.61 -17.83 21.43
N LEU A 72 7.70 -16.86 21.24
CA LEU A 72 7.31 -16.36 19.92
C LEU A 72 8.50 -15.76 19.17
N ALA A 73 9.33 -14.94 19.82
CA ALA A 73 10.53 -14.36 19.22
C ALA A 73 11.57 -15.42 18.83
N LYS A 74 11.76 -16.44 19.68
CA LYS A 74 12.76 -17.50 19.46
C LYS A 74 12.36 -18.55 18.43
N ARG A 75 11.07 -18.89 18.37
CA ARG A 75 10.57 -20.06 17.61
C ARG A 75 9.63 -19.66 16.48
N GLY A 76 9.23 -18.39 16.40
CA GLY A 76 8.24 -17.90 15.45
C GLY A 76 6.96 -18.74 15.51
N TYR A 77 6.55 -19.22 14.34
CA TYR A 77 5.34 -20.03 14.17
C TYR A 77 5.29 -21.24 15.11
N GLY A 78 6.44 -21.81 15.47
CA GLY A 78 6.52 -22.97 16.37
C GLY A 78 6.13 -22.69 17.83
N ALA A 79 5.86 -21.44 18.21
CA ALA A 79 5.34 -21.04 19.52
C ALA A 79 3.85 -20.65 19.50
N HIS A 80 3.19 -20.76 18.35
CA HIS A 80 1.75 -20.49 18.25
C HIS A 80 0.96 -21.56 19.02
N PRO A 81 -0.16 -21.20 19.65
CA PRO A 81 -1.04 -22.16 20.33
C PRO A 81 -1.66 -23.13 19.30
N GLU A 82 -1.97 -24.36 19.73
CA GLU A 82 -2.68 -25.33 18.88
C GLU A 82 -4.08 -24.82 18.52
N GLY A 83 -4.42 -24.83 17.23
CA GLY A 83 -5.74 -24.41 16.72
C GLY A 83 -5.64 -23.32 15.65
N ASP A 84 -6.72 -22.55 15.49
CA ASP A 84 -6.79 -21.46 14.53
C ASP A 84 -5.88 -20.30 14.97
N ASN A 85 -4.96 -19.91 14.08
CA ASN A 85 -4.07 -18.77 14.28
C ASN A 85 -4.77 -17.42 14.03
N ARG A 86 -6.10 -17.41 13.92
CA ARG A 86 -6.90 -16.20 13.74
C ARG A 86 -8.25 -16.32 14.43
N GLY A 87 -8.80 -15.19 14.88
CA GLY A 87 -10.14 -15.16 15.46
C GLY A 87 -10.44 -13.91 16.26
N PRO A 88 -11.62 -13.81 16.89
CA PRO A 88 -11.95 -12.68 17.76
C PRO A 88 -11.06 -12.70 19.01
N VAL A 89 -10.64 -11.51 19.47
CA VAL A 89 -9.85 -11.37 20.69
C VAL A 89 -10.73 -11.70 21.91
N PRO A 90 -10.31 -12.63 22.80
CA PRO A 90 -11.09 -12.99 23.98
C PRO A 90 -11.43 -11.81 24.89
N GLY A 91 -12.72 -11.47 24.95
CA GLY A 91 -13.26 -10.37 25.77
C GLY A 91 -13.15 -8.97 25.15
N LEU A 92 -12.72 -8.88 23.89
CA LEU A 92 -12.71 -7.66 23.06
C LEU A 92 -13.23 -8.04 21.65
N PRO A 93 -14.52 -8.35 21.50
CA PRO A 93 -15.08 -8.91 20.26
C PRO A 93 -15.00 -7.95 19.06
N GLU A 94 -14.76 -6.66 19.28
CA GLU A 94 -14.52 -5.66 18.24
C GLU A 94 -13.14 -5.77 17.58
N TRP A 95 -12.25 -6.59 18.14
CA TRP A 95 -10.92 -6.88 17.61
C TRP A 95 -10.80 -8.34 17.16
N GLU A 96 -10.13 -8.54 16.05
CA GLU A 96 -9.65 -9.84 15.60
C GLU A 96 -8.14 -9.91 15.69
N TYR A 97 -7.61 -11.07 16.06
CA TYR A 97 -6.19 -11.36 16.03
C TYR A 97 -5.85 -12.25 14.82
N TYR A 98 -4.63 -12.09 14.33
CA TYR A 98 -3.97 -13.00 13.40
C TYR A 98 -2.52 -13.20 13.83
N LEU A 99 -2.20 -14.40 14.29
CA LEU A 99 -0.83 -14.83 14.60
C LEU A 99 -0.14 -15.25 13.30
N HIS A 100 1.02 -14.66 13.05
CA HIS A 100 1.89 -14.96 11.92
C HIS A 100 3.34 -14.97 12.39
N GLY A 101 4.25 -15.58 11.62
CA GLY A 101 5.70 -15.54 11.89
C GLY A 101 6.07 -15.51 13.38
N CYS A 102 6.75 -14.44 13.79
CA CYS A 102 7.03 -14.08 15.19
C CYS A 102 6.15 -12.92 15.69
N GLY A 103 4.99 -12.69 15.09
CA GLY A 103 4.17 -11.51 15.31
C GLY A 103 2.68 -11.78 15.52
N CYS A 104 1.95 -10.68 15.68
CA CYS A 104 0.50 -10.67 15.81
C CYS A 104 -0.05 -9.38 15.22
N CYS A 105 -0.99 -9.53 14.29
CA CYS A 105 -1.79 -8.43 13.79
C CYS A 105 -3.13 -8.37 14.52
N LEU A 106 -3.49 -7.19 15.03
CA LEU A 106 -4.83 -6.91 15.54
C LEU A 106 -5.59 -6.02 14.56
N THR A 107 -6.78 -6.48 14.14
CA THR A 107 -7.66 -5.73 13.24
C THR A 107 -8.95 -5.33 13.98
N HIS A 108 -9.26 -4.04 14.02
CA HIS A 108 -10.53 -3.57 14.57
C HIS A 108 -11.64 -3.75 13.52
N GLN A 109 -12.63 -4.59 13.79
CA GLN A 109 -13.66 -4.98 12.81
C GLN A 109 -14.45 -3.78 12.23
N GLN A 110 -14.80 -2.80 13.07
CA GLN A 110 -15.57 -1.64 12.62
C GLN A 110 -14.75 -0.61 11.83
N THR A 111 -13.58 -0.20 12.34
CA THR A 111 -12.76 0.85 11.73
C THR A 111 -11.84 0.32 10.64
N GLY A 112 -11.55 -0.98 10.63
CA GLY A 112 -10.54 -1.61 9.77
C GLY A 112 -9.12 -1.28 10.18
N THR A 113 -8.89 -0.70 11.36
CA THR A 113 -7.54 -0.35 11.82
C THR A 113 -6.73 -1.60 12.14
N GLU A 114 -5.55 -1.69 11.56
CA GLU A 114 -4.62 -2.83 11.71
C GLU A 114 -3.39 -2.38 12.50
N ILE A 115 -3.05 -3.12 13.56
CA ILE A 115 -1.82 -2.91 14.34
C ILE A 115 -1.05 -4.22 14.28
N ASP A 116 0.02 -4.23 13.49
CA ASP A 116 0.87 -5.40 13.31
C ASP A 116 2.21 -5.22 14.02
N VAL A 117 2.64 -6.26 14.73
CA VAL A 117 3.82 -6.25 15.59
C VAL A 117 4.53 -7.58 15.51
N ASP A 118 5.79 -7.55 15.13
CA ASP A 118 6.74 -8.64 15.34
C ASP A 118 7.48 -8.49 16.67
N PHE A 119 7.78 -9.63 17.28
CA PHE A 119 8.54 -9.73 18.52
C PHE A 119 9.90 -10.34 18.19
N TYR A 120 10.97 -9.54 18.29
CA TYR A 120 12.35 -10.01 18.09
C TYR A 120 13.07 -10.31 19.41
N ASP A 121 12.49 -9.84 20.52
CA ASP A 121 12.91 -10.12 21.89
C ASP A 121 11.67 -10.19 22.81
N GLU A 122 11.81 -9.90 24.09
CA GLU A 122 10.69 -9.88 25.05
C GLU A 122 9.82 -8.61 24.94
N THR A 123 10.05 -7.77 23.93
CA THR A 123 9.42 -6.45 23.80
C THR A 123 8.67 -6.32 22.48
N ALA A 124 7.68 -5.42 22.50
CA ALA A 124 7.03 -4.94 21.29
C ALA A 124 7.70 -3.67 20.74
N ASP A 125 8.88 -3.26 21.23
CA ASP A 125 9.48 -1.93 21.02
C ASP A 125 9.91 -1.66 19.57
N TRP A 126 9.98 -2.71 18.76
CA TRP A 126 10.50 -2.67 17.41
C TRP A 126 9.41 -2.26 16.41
N PHE A 127 9.67 -1.20 15.67
CA PHE A 127 8.95 -0.79 14.48
C PHE A 127 9.55 -1.48 13.26
N ASP A 128 8.75 -2.31 12.62
CA ASP A 128 8.97 -2.69 11.23
C ASP A 128 8.30 -1.62 10.33
N LEU A 129 9.03 -1.13 9.32
CA LEU A 129 8.52 -0.07 8.45
C LEU A 129 7.32 -0.54 7.63
N PHE A 130 7.34 -1.77 7.14
CA PHE A 130 6.24 -2.33 6.34
C PHE A 130 4.97 -2.43 7.17
N PHE A 131 5.07 -2.86 8.44
CA PHE A 131 3.92 -2.89 9.35
C PHE A 131 3.42 -1.49 9.72
N TYR A 132 4.32 -0.53 9.94
CA TYR A 132 3.92 0.84 10.21
C TYR A 132 3.23 1.48 9.00
N GLN A 133 3.70 1.22 7.78
CA GLN A 133 3.03 1.61 6.54
C GLN A 133 1.65 0.94 6.42
N GLY A 134 1.53 -0.35 6.75
CA GLY A 134 0.25 -1.07 6.82
C GLY A 134 -0.74 -0.42 7.81
N PHE A 135 -0.27 -0.09 9.02
CA PHE A 135 -1.05 0.66 10.00
C PHE A 135 -1.57 1.98 9.40
N LEU A 136 -0.70 2.80 8.80
CA LEU A 136 -1.12 4.07 8.20
C LEU A 136 -2.14 3.88 7.06
N LYS A 137 -1.97 2.86 6.20
CA LYS A 137 -2.94 2.50 5.13
C LYS A 137 -4.30 2.10 5.69
N SER A 138 -4.33 1.45 6.87
CA SER A 138 -5.56 0.96 7.50
C SER A 138 -6.44 2.06 8.11
N LEU A 139 -5.90 3.28 8.29
CA LEU A 139 -6.60 4.37 8.99
C LEU A 139 -7.68 5.03 8.12
N ARG A 140 -8.95 4.73 8.41
CA ARG A 140 -10.08 5.45 7.80
C ARG A 140 -10.27 6.87 8.33
N GLN A 141 -9.86 7.11 9.58
CA GLN A 141 -9.95 8.41 10.27
C GLN A 141 -8.66 8.63 11.06
N PRO A 142 -7.58 9.06 10.39
CA PRO A 142 -6.31 9.28 11.06
C PRO A 142 -6.41 10.43 12.08
N GLU A 143 -5.74 10.27 13.24
CA GLU A 143 -5.60 11.34 14.23
C GLU A 143 -4.56 12.38 13.77
N LEU A 144 -4.39 13.46 14.53
CA LEU A 144 -3.51 14.59 14.21
C LEU A 144 -2.16 14.19 13.57
N TRP A 145 -1.43 13.29 14.23
CA TRP A 145 -0.04 12.99 13.87
C TRP A 145 0.02 12.16 12.59
N GLU A 146 -0.76 11.09 12.53
CA GLU A 146 -0.88 10.21 11.37
C GLU A 146 -1.48 10.95 10.17
N ALA A 147 -2.48 11.82 10.39
CA ALA A 147 -3.12 12.60 9.33
C ALA A 147 -2.13 13.53 8.63
N ARG A 148 -1.21 14.14 9.41
CA ARG A 148 -0.18 14.99 8.82
C ARG A 148 0.93 14.21 8.14
N VAL A 149 1.29 13.02 8.65
CA VAL A 149 2.20 12.09 7.94
C VAL A 149 1.60 11.73 6.59
N LEU A 150 0.33 11.30 6.54
CA LEU A 150 -0.38 10.96 5.29
C LEU A 150 -0.48 12.16 4.33
N ALA A 151 -0.64 13.38 4.84
CA ALA A 151 -0.66 14.58 4.01
C ALA A 151 0.72 14.95 3.44
N LEU A 152 1.81 14.57 4.10
CA LEU A 152 3.19 14.81 3.66
C LEU A 152 3.74 13.68 2.78
N HIS A 153 3.17 12.48 2.91
CA HIS A 153 3.55 11.25 2.23
C HIS A 153 2.32 10.64 1.55
N ALA A 154 1.91 11.22 0.41
CA ALA A 154 0.68 10.79 -0.26
C ALA A 154 0.77 9.32 -0.73
N SER A 155 1.96 8.88 -1.14
CA SER A 155 2.32 7.47 -1.13
C SER A 155 2.99 7.12 0.18
N ILE A 156 2.46 6.08 0.83
CA ILE A 156 2.99 5.66 2.11
C ILE A 156 4.44 5.17 2.03
N ASP A 157 4.87 4.71 0.86
CA ASP A 157 6.20 4.13 0.69
C ASP A 157 7.27 5.20 0.97
N THR A 158 6.97 6.49 0.71
CA THR A 158 7.91 7.61 0.91
C THR A 158 8.19 7.92 2.38
N VAL A 159 7.45 7.30 3.31
CA VAL A 159 7.75 7.31 4.75
C VAL A 159 9.14 6.69 5.03
N GLN A 160 9.66 5.82 4.14
CA GLN A 160 11.03 5.32 4.22
C GLN A 160 12.06 6.46 4.37
N PHE A 161 11.93 7.56 3.62
CA PHE A 161 12.89 8.67 3.72
C PHE A 161 12.85 9.36 5.10
N ALA A 162 11.69 9.38 5.76
CA ALA A 162 11.57 9.86 7.12
C ALA A 162 12.26 8.90 8.10
N PHE A 163 12.09 7.59 7.94
CA PHE A 163 12.80 6.58 8.74
C PHE A 163 14.32 6.68 8.58
N ASP A 164 14.82 6.78 7.34
CA ASP A 164 16.24 6.92 7.04
C ASP A 164 16.83 8.16 7.71
N GLU A 165 16.09 9.28 7.70
CA GLU A 165 16.50 10.51 8.38
C GLU A 165 16.51 10.33 9.90
N LEU A 166 15.48 9.71 10.48
CA LEU A 166 15.42 9.46 11.92
C LEU A 166 16.52 8.54 12.41
N GLN A 167 16.89 7.50 11.65
CA GLN A 167 18.04 6.64 11.96
C GLN A 167 19.35 7.43 11.84
N LYS A 168 19.54 8.19 10.76
CA LYS A 168 20.74 9.00 10.54
C LYS A 168 20.95 10.07 11.62
N GLN A 169 19.85 10.59 12.19
CA GLN A 169 19.86 11.58 13.27
C GLN A 169 19.77 10.93 14.66
N GLU A 170 19.91 9.61 14.75
CA GLU A 170 19.96 8.83 16.00
C GLU A 170 18.69 8.92 16.85
N PHE A 171 17.54 9.24 16.26
CA PHE A 171 16.22 9.12 16.91
C PHE A 171 15.70 7.68 16.92
N LEU A 172 16.19 6.86 15.98
CA LEU A 172 15.91 5.44 15.88
C LEU A 172 17.19 4.62 16.00
N GLU A 173 17.13 3.54 16.77
CA GLU A 173 18.16 2.50 16.89
C GLU A 173 17.77 1.31 16.00
N GLU A 174 18.69 0.84 15.16
CA GLU A 174 18.46 -0.30 14.26
C GLU A 174 18.69 -1.64 14.98
N ASN A 175 17.84 -2.63 14.70
CA ASN A 175 18.04 -3.99 15.15
C ASN A 175 19.18 -4.64 14.33
N PRO A 176 20.18 -5.29 14.95
CA PRO A 176 21.32 -5.85 14.23
C PRO A 176 20.99 -7.08 13.37
N GLU A 177 19.88 -7.78 13.65
CA GLU A 177 19.52 -9.05 13.02
C GLU A 177 18.26 -8.96 12.15
N HIS A 178 17.46 -7.91 12.33
CA HIS A 178 16.15 -7.75 11.70
C HIS A 178 16.01 -6.35 11.08
N HIS A 179 15.17 -6.24 10.05
CA HIS A 179 14.86 -4.96 9.40
C HIS A 179 13.86 -4.12 10.22
N ALA A 180 14.19 -3.88 11.49
CA ALA A 180 13.35 -3.15 12.42
C ALA A 180 14.16 -2.13 13.21
N CYS A 181 13.49 -1.14 13.76
CA CYS A 181 14.12 -0.09 14.56
C CYS A 181 13.26 0.31 15.76
N ARG A 182 13.83 0.91 16.79
CA ARG A 182 13.10 1.39 17.98
C ARG A 182 13.51 2.80 18.33
N LEU A 183 12.70 3.50 19.13
CA LEU A 183 13.07 4.84 19.62
C LEU A 183 14.32 4.75 20.50
N SER A 184 15.30 5.63 20.28
CA SER A 184 16.56 5.66 21.05
C SER A 184 16.43 6.33 22.43
N PHE A 185 15.20 6.68 22.83
CA PHE A 185 14.91 7.46 24.04
C PHE A 185 13.55 7.10 24.65
N GLU A 186 13.41 7.38 25.94
CA GLU A 186 12.17 7.17 26.70
C GLU A 186 11.07 8.17 26.33
N ILE A 187 9.83 7.69 26.22
CA ILE A 187 8.69 8.48 25.74
C ILE A 187 7.63 8.81 26.80
N THR A 188 7.79 8.30 28.03
CA THR A 188 6.76 8.39 29.09
C THR A 188 6.25 9.82 29.31
N ASP A 189 7.15 10.80 29.32
CA ASP A 189 6.79 12.22 29.52
C ASP A 189 6.26 12.92 28.27
N LEU A 190 6.46 12.33 27.09
CA LEU A 190 6.00 12.88 25.80
C LEU A 190 4.54 12.52 25.54
N ILE A 191 4.09 11.31 25.91
CA ILE A 191 2.74 10.82 25.62
C ILE A 191 1.64 11.78 26.12
N PRO A 192 1.64 12.25 27.39
CA PRO A 192 0.60 13.17 27.86
C PRO A 192 0.60 14.52 27.11
N LEU A 193 1.76 14.99 26.67
CA LEU A 193 1.88 16.24 25.89
C LEU A 193 1.27 16.06 24.50
N LEU A 194 1.58 14.95 23.83
CA LEU A 194 1.01 14.63 22.52
C LEU A 194 -0.51 14.46 22.59
N GLU A 195 -1.03 13.79 23.62
CA GLU A 195 -2.49 13.66 23.82
C GLU A 195 -3.18 15.00 24.08
N SER A 196 -2.54 15.89 24.86
CA SER A 196 -3.06 17.24 25.11
C SER A 196 -3.14 18.04 23.81
N LEU A 197 -2.08 18.03 23.00
CA LEU A 197 -2.03 18.71 21.70
C LEU A 197 -3.03 18.11 20.71
N THR A 198 -3.16 16.78 20.65
CA THR A 198 -4.19 16.11 19.83
C THR A 198 -5.60 16.55 20.22
N LYS A 199 -5.90 16.84 21.49
CA LYS A 199 -7.23 17.33 21.87
C LYS A 199 -7.46 18.79 21.47
N ARG A 200 -6.40 19.60 21.44
CA ARG A 200 -6.45 21.04 21.17
C ARG A 200 -6.20 21.42 19.71
N HIS A 201 -5.82 20.48 18.86
CA HIS A 201 -5.41 20.77 17.47
C HIS A 201 -6.50 21.42 16.60
N ALA A 202 -7.77 21.31 16.98
CA ALA A 202 -8.85 22.01 16.30
C ALA A 202 -8.78 23.55 16.51
N GLU A 203 -8.02 24.02 17.50
CA GLU A 203 -7.71 25.43 17.71
C GLU A 203 -6.63 25.87 16.70
N PRO A 204 -6.91 26.85 15.80
CA PRO A 204 -5.98 27.25 14.75
C PRO A 204 -4.58 27.67 15.26
N GLU A 205 -4.55 28.34 16.41
CA GLU A 205 -3.31 28.82 17.03
C GLU A 205 -2.44 27.66 17.54
N THR A 206 -3.04 26.61 18.10
CA THR A 206 -2.31 25.43 18.58
C THR A 206 -1.58 24.74 17.42
N MET A 207 -2.22 24.62 16.25
CA MET A 207 -1.58 24.04 15.07
C MET A 207 -0.46 24.90 14.51
N LEU A 208 -0.61 26.23 14.48
CA LEU A 208 0.45 27.15 14.08
C LEU A 208 1.67 27.03 15.00
N ARG A 209 1.45 26.98 16.31
CA ARG A 209 2.52 26.81 17.29
C ARG A 209 3.21 25.45 17.15
N LEU A 210 2.43 24.38 17.01
CA LEU A 210 2.96 23.04 16.82
C LEU A 210 3.83 22.94 15.56
N ALA A 211 3.32 23.42 14.42
CA ALA A 211 4.06 23.43 13.16
C ALA A 211 5.37 24.21 13.27
N ALA A 212 5.35 25.36 13.96
CA ALA A 212 6.56 26.17 14.18
C ALA A 212 7.61 25.44 15.03
N VAL A 213 7.23 24.81 16.15
CA VAL A 213 8.21 24.16 17.04
C VAL A 213 8.84 22.89 16.46
N ILE A 214 8.20 22.25 15.47
CA ILE A 214 8.72 21.04 14.81
C ILE A 214 9.28 21.32 13.40
N GLY A 215 9.37 22.60 13.02
CA GLY A 215 10.03 23.02 11.77
C GLY A 215 9.18 22.94 10.50
N ASP A 216 7.87 22.68 10.59
CA ASP A 216 6.94 22.63 9.45
C ASP A 216 6.55 24.04 8.98
N SER A 217 7.54 24.78 8.48
CA SER A 217 7.37 26.12 7.94
C SER A 217 6.36 26.18 6.78
N PRO A 218 6.30 25.20 5.86
CA PRO A 218 5.25 25.14 4.84
C PRO A 218 3.83 25.10 5.45
N LEU A 219 3.60 24.32 6.50
CA LEU A 219 2.30 24.31 7.19
C LEU A 219 2.01 25.63 7.88
N VAL A 220 3.01 26.24 8.54
CA VAL A 220 2.83 27.58 9.13
C VAL A 220 2.40 28.59 8.07
N GLN A 221 3.05 28.60 6.90
CA GLN A 221 2.68 29.47 5.80
C GLN A 221 1.24 29.21 5.30
N GLN A 222 0.85 27.93 5.19
CA GLN A 222 -0.48 27.52 4.73
C GLN A 222 -1.60 27.93 5.71
N LEU A 223 -1.34 27.87 7.02
CA LEU A 223 -2.32 28.15 8.06
C LEU A 223 -2.50 29.65 8.36
N LEU A 224 -1.52 30.49 8.01
CA LEU A 224 -1.63 31.94 8.15
C LEU A 224 -2.52 32.54 7.04
N ASP A 225 -3.26 33.60 7.37
CA ASP A 225 -3.97 34.40 6.37
C ASP A 225 -2.97 34.99 5.38
N THR A 226 -3.24 34.81 4.08
CA THR A 226 -2.45 35.34 2.96
C THR A 226 -2.08 36.83 3.08
N THR A 227 -2.85 37.61 3.82
CA THR A 227 -2.64 39.05 4.00
C THR A 227 -1.70 39.44 5.16
N ASP A 228 -1.34 38.51 6.06
CA ASP A 228 -0.47 38.76 7.23
C ASP A 228 0.67 37.73 7.37
N ILE A 229 1.08 37.07 6.28
CA ILE A 229 2.23 36.16 6.31
C ILE A 229 3.53 36.97 6.46
N PRO A 230 4.27 36.81 7.57
CA PRO A 230 5.58 37.45 7.70
C PRO A 230 6.53 36.99 6.58
N PRO A 231 7.34 37.88 5.97
CA PRO A 231 8.30 37.51 4.93
C PRO A 231 9.26 36.39 5.36
N GLU A 232 9.59 36.34 6.65
CA GLU A 232 10.46 35.33 7.25
C GLU A 232 9.86 33.92 7.14
N VAL A 233 8.55 33.79 7.40
CA VAL A 233 7.81 32.50 7.26
C VAL A 233 7.88 32.02 5.81
N THR A 234 7.61 32.92 4.85
CA THR A 234 7.68 32.58 3.41
C THR A 234 9.09 32.15 3.01
N ALA A 235 10.13 32.82 3.53
CA ALA A 235 11.51 32.48 3.25
C ALA A 235 11.89 31.10 3.83
N HIS A 236 11.45 30.79 5.05
CA HIS A 236 11.66 29.48 5.68
C HIS A 236 10.94 28.36 4.93
N ALA A 237 9.65 28.54 4.60
CA ALA A 237 8.88 27.56 3.83
C ALA A 237 9.55 27.24 2.49
N ARG A 238 9.96 28.27 1.73
CA ARG A 238 10.68 28.08 0.46
C ARG A 238 12.00 27.33 0.63
N ARG A 239 12.77 27.62 1.69
CA ARG A 239 14.02 26.90 1.97
C ARG A 239 13.77 25.43 2.25
N VAL A 240 12.75 25.11 3.06
CA VAL A 240 12.39 23.74 3.39
C VAL A 240 11.96 22.97 2.13
N THR A 241 11.08 23.53 1.32
CA THR A 241 10.63 22.89 0.06
C THR A 241 11.78 22.74 -0.93
N ALA A 242 12.63 23.75 -1.10
CA ALA A 242 13.79 23.67 -2.00
C ALA A 242 14.84 22.66 -1.53
N ALA A 243 15.06 22.55 -0.22
CA ALA A 243 15.97 21.55 0.34
C ALA A 243 15.43 20.13 0.15
N ARG A 244 14.11 19.94 0.32
CA ARG A 244 13.46 18.65 0.03
C ARG A 244 13.59 18.31 -1.45
N GLU A 245 13.31 19.26 -2.34
CA GLU A 245 13.44 19.08 -3.78
C GLU A 245 14.87 18.63 -4.14
N GLN A 246 15.89 19.38 -3.71
CA GLN A 246 17.29 19.02 -3.98
C GLN A 246 17.64 17.61 -3.45
N PHE A 247 17.21 17.28 -2.24
CA PHE A 247 17.43 15.95 -1.67
C PHE A 247 16.83 14.84 -2.55
N LEU A 248 15.61 15.03 -3.05
CA LEU A 248 14.93 14.04 -3.89
C LEU A 248 15.60 13.89 -5.27
N GLN A 249 16.07 15.00 -5.85
CA GLN A 249 16.87 14.97 -7.08
C GLN A 249 18.17 14.17 -6.86
N ASP A 250 18.88 14.43 -5.76
CA ASP A 250 20.09 13.68 -5.40
C ASP A 250 19.79 12.18 -5.22
N GLN A 251 18.67 11.81 -4.59
CA GLN A 251 18.26 10.41 -4.43
C GLN A 251 17.95 9.74 -5.78
N TYR A 252 17.30 10.47 -6.69
CA TYR A 252 17.03 10.00 -8.04
C TYR A 252 18.33 9.77 -8.82
N ASP A 253 19.29 10.68 -8.74
CA ASP A 253 20.58 10.58 -9.45
C ASP A 253 21.47 9.45 -8.92
N LEU A 254 21.36 9.10 -7.63
CA LEU A 254 22.11 8.01 -7.00
C LEU A 254 21.67 6.60 -7.44
N LYS A 255 20.56 6.46 -8.19
CA LYS A 255 20.04 5.20 -8.75
C LYS A 255 19.67 4.09 -7.76
N LYS A 256 19.81 4.31 -6.45
CA LYS A 256 19.48 3.29 -5.44
C LYS A 256 17.98 3.19 -5.17
N ASN A 257 17.29 4.33 -5.12
CA ASN A 257 15.86 4.43 -4.78
C ASN A 257 15.10 5.33 -5.77
N GLN A 258 15.35 5.15 -7.08
CA GLN A 258 14.81 6.04 -8.13
C GLN A 258 13.28 6.07 -8.19
N SER A 259 12.62 4.91 -8.07
CA SER A 259 11.16 4.82 -8.01
C SER A 259 10.60 5.65 -6.85
N LEU A 260 11.17 5.47 -5.65
CA LEU A 260 10.74 6.17 -4.44
C LEU A 260 11.00 7.67 -4.51
N ALA A 261 12.14 8.07 -5.06
CA ALA A 261 12.48 9.48 -5.30
C ALA A 261 11.51 10.12 -6.30
N LEU A 262 11.19 9.42 -7.39
CA LEU A 262 10.24 9.89 -8.41
C LEU A 262 8.83 10.09 -7.82
N GLN A 263 8.36 9.15 -7.02
CA GLN A 263 7.09 9.28 -6.31
C GLN A 263 7.10 10.47 -5.36
N SER A 264 8.18 10.64 -4.59
CA SER A 264 8.33 11.79 -3.68
C SER A 264 8.42 13.13 -4.42
N LEU A 265 8.99 13.17 -5.63
CA LEU A 265 9.03 14.39 -6.48
C LEU A 265 7.62 14.76 -6.94
N GLN A 266 6.78 13.77 -7.25
CA GLN A 266 5.38 13.98 -7.59
C GLN A 266 4.58 14.51 -6.39
N GLU A 267 4.77 13.94 -5.20
CA GLU A 267 4.17 14.42 -3.96
C GLU A 267 4.59 15.85 -3.60
N ASN A 268 5.86 16.17 -3.81
CA ASN A 268 6.41 17.51 -3.58
C ASN A 268 5.96 18.54 -4.63
N GLN A 269 5.20 18.11 -5.66
CA GLN A 269 4.80 18.93 -6.81
C GLN A 269 6.01 19.58 -7.48
N SER A 270 7.07 18.79 -7.70
CA SER A 270 8.30 19.25 -8.32
C SER A 270 8.00 19.96 -9.65
N PRO A 271 8.54 21.17 -9.88
CA PRO A 271 8.38 21.87 -11.15
C PRO A 271 9.07 21.13 -12.32
N ASP A 272 10.01 20.24 -12.01
CA ASP A 272 10.81 19.48 -12.97
C ASP A 272 10.31 18.03 -13.13
N LEU A 273 9.15 17.67 -12.54
CA LEU A 273 8.61 16.31 -12.55
C LEU A 273 8.52 15.71 -13.96
N ASP A 274 8.09 16.49 -14.94
CA ASP A 274 7.97 16.03 -16.33
C ASP A 274 9.31 15.56 -16.90
N ASP A 275 10.41 16.21 -16.54
CA ASP A 275 11.73 15.83 -17.03
C ASP A 275 12.23 14.55 -16.35
N PHE A 276 11.90 14.34 -15.08
CA PHE A 276 12.15 13.06 -14.39
C PHE A 276 11.31 11.93 -14.98
N LEU A 277 10.02 12.16 -15.25
CA LEU A 277 9.13 11.17 -15.87
C LEU A 277 9.63 10.77 -17.28
N LYS A 278 10.04 11.74 -18.10
CA LYS A 278 10.64 11.47 -19.43
C LYS A 278 11.91 10.62 -19.32
N GLN A 279 12.74 10.85 -18.31
CA GLN A 279 13.94 10.05 -18.07
C GLN A 279 13.58 8.64 -17.59
N ALA A 280 12.61 8.53 -16.67
CA ALA A 280 12.14 7.26 -16.14
C ALA A 280 11.55 6.35 -17.23
N LEU A 281 10.72 6.87 -18.13
CA LEU A 281 10.16 6.11 -19.26
C LEU A 281 11.23 5.61 -20.24
N LYS A 282 12.40 6.26 -20.28
CA LYS A 282 13.54 5.87 -21.12
C LYS A 282 14.52 4.94 -20.39
N SER A 283 14.42 4.84 -19.07
CA SER A 283 15.26 3.99 -18.23
C SER A 283 15.06 2.51 -18.53
N ASP A 284 16.08 1.72 -18.20
CA ASP A 284 16.01 0.25 -18.17
C ASP A 284 15.69 -0.26 -16.74
N ASN A 285 15.60 0.64 -15.75
CA ASN A 285 15.18 0.29 -14.40
C ASN A 285 13.67 0.05 -14.36
N SER A 286 13.26 -1.20 -14.17
CA SER A 286 11.87 -1.64 -14.19
C SER A 286 11.01 -0.92 -13.16
N SER A 287 11.43 -0.85 -11.89
CA SER A 287 10.64 -0.20 -10.83
C SER A 287 10.45 1.29 -11.09
N THR A 288 11.45 1.96 -11.65
CA THR A 288 11.36 3.40 -11.98
C THR A 288 10.42 3.65 -13.16
N LEU A 289 10.47 2.78 -14.18
CA LEU A 289 9.53 2.81 -15.30
C LEU A 289 8.09 2.58 -14.82
N ASP A 290 7.90 1.59 -13.95
CA ASP A 290 6.60 1.22 -13.39
C ASP A 290 5.99 2.38 -12.60
N THR A 291 6.77 3.02 -11.73
CA THR A 291 6.34 4.23 -11.00
C THR A 291 6.01 5.39 -11.93
N ALA A 292 6.78 5.59 -13.01
CA ALA A 292 6.47 6.63 -13.98
C ALA A 292 5.14 6.38 -14.70
N LEU A 293 4.87 5.13 -15.10
CA LEU A 293 3.60 4.75 -15.71
C LEU A 293 2.43 4.95 -14.74
N ASP A 294 2.59 4.60 -13.47
CA ASP A 294 1.56 4.82 -12.45
C ASP A 294 1.23 6.30 -12.28
N ILE A 295 2.25 7.16 -12.21
CA ILE A 295 2.06 8.61 -12.12
C ILE A 295 1.33 9.12 -13.38
N ILE A 296 1.83 8.78 -14.58
CA ILE A 296 1.30 9.28 -15.85
C ILE A 296 -0.15 8.85 -16.07
N THR A 297 -0.46 7.58 -15.83
CA THR A 297 -1.80 7.04 -16.09
C THR A 297 -2.85 7.66 -15.19
N VAL A 298 -2.50 8.01 -13.95
CA VAL A 298 -3.37 8.76 -13.03
C VAL A 298 -3.64 10.19 -13.52
N THR A 299 -2.65 10.86 -14.13
CA THR A 299 -2.87 12.22 -14.66
C THR A 299 -3.83 12.24 -15.86
N GLY A 300 -3.83 11.18 -16.66
CA GLY A 300 -4.64 11.10 -17.88
C GLY A 300 -4.24 12.11 -18.97
N ASP A 301 -3.04 12.71 -18.91
CA ASP A 301 -2.62 13.70 -19.89
C ASP A 301 -2.11 13.06 -21.19
N SER A 302 -2.80 13.36 -22.30
CA SER A 302 -2.47 12.90 -23.65
C SER A 302 -1.06 13.28 -24.14
N CYS A 303 -0.38 14.25 -23.51
CA CYS A 303 0.97 14.63 -23.88
C CYS A 303 1.99 13.48 -23.72
N TRP A 304 1.67 12.50 -22.87
CA TRP A 304 2.51 11.33 -22.60
C TRP A 304 2.32 10.19 -23.61
N CYS A 305 1.26 10.20 -24.42
CA CYS A 305 0.94 9.09 -25.31
C CYS A 305 2.08 8.67 -26.26
N PRO A 306 2.86 9.59 -26.87
CA PRO A 306 3.99 9.18 -27.69
C PRO A 306 5.02 8.33 -26.92
N LEU A 307 5.38 8.75 -25.71
CA LEU A 307 6.36 8.03 -24.88
C LEU A 307 5.80 6.71 -24.32
N VAL A 308 4.52 6.68 -23.93
CA VAL A 308 3.87 5.43 -23.49
C VAL A 308 3.76 4.44 -24.64
N SER A 309 3.47 4.91 -25.87
CA SER A 309 3.47 4.06 -27.08
C SER A 309 4.86 3.50 -27.39
N GLU A 310 5.92 4.30 -27.22
CA GLU A 310 7.30 3.81 -27.32
C GLU A 310 7.59 2.73 -26.27
N VAL A 311 7.17 2.92 -25.02
CA VAL A 311 7.34 1.94 -23.93
C VAL A 311 6.60 0.63 -24.24
N LEU A 312 5.33 0.71 -24.67
CA LEU A 312 4.51 -0.44 -25.06
C LEU A 312 5.17 -1.29 -26.16
N GLN A 313 5.86 -0.63 -27.10
CA GLN A 313 6.55 -1.29 -28.22
C GLN A 313 7.95 -1.81 -27.85
N ARG A 314 8.67 -1.10 -26.99
CA ARG A 314 10.08 -1.37 -26.66
C ARG A 314 10.24 -2.44 -25.58
N VAL A 315 9.46 -2.35 -24.52
CA VAL A 315 9.67 -3.15 -23.31
C VAL A 315 9.08 -4.54 -23.53
N SER A 316 9.92 -5.56 -23.37
CA SER A 316 9.45 -6.95 -23.34
C SER A 316 8.80 -7.22 -21.98
N PHE A 317 7.54 -6.81 -21.83
CA PHE A 317 6.72 -7.15 -20.64
C PHE A 317 6.47 -8.66 -20.51
N LEU A 318 6.95 -9.45 -21.48
CA LEU A 318 6.97 -10.91 -21.50
C LEU A 318 8.05 -11.53 -20.58
N GLY A 319 8.90 -10.71 -19.97
CA GLY A 319 10.04 -11.14 -19.18
C GLY A 319 11.24 -11.53 -20.03
N SER A 320 12.41 -11.55 -19.41
CA SER A 320 13.62 -12.19 -19.93
C SER A 320 14.00 -13.36 -19.02
N ALA A 321 15.11 -14.07 -19.29
CA ALA A 321 15.58 -15.09 -18.35
C ALA A 321 15.85 -14.52 -16.94
N ASP A 322 16.13 -13.21 -16.87
CA ASP A 322 16.53 -12.50 -15.65
C ASP A 322 15.48 -11.48 -15.17
N GLU A 323 14.33 -11.37 -15.84
CA GLU A 323 13.31 -10.37 -15.52
C GLU A 323 11.91 -10.97 -15.49
N PHE A 324 11.21 -10.78 -14.37
CA PHE A 324 9.82 -11.22 -14.23
C PHE A 324 8.92 -10.49 -15.24
N PRO A 325 7.98 -11.20 -15.88
CA PRO A 325 6.95 -10.57 -16.71
C PRO A 325 6.15 -9.52 -15.92
N ARG A 326 5.76 -8.44 -16.59
CA ARG A 326 4.99 -7.32 -16.00
C ARG A 326 3.71 -7.05 -16.81
N PRO A 327 2.82 -8.05 -16.92
CA PRO A 327 1.63 -7.97 -17.76
C PRO A 327 0.70 -6.80 -17.42
N GLU A 328 0.60 -6.46 -16.13
CA GLU A 328 -0.22 -5.38 -15.61
C GLU A 328 0.20 -4.02 -16.17
N LYS A 329 1.51 -3.76 -16.28
CA LYS A 329 2.04 -2.50 -16.82
C LYS A 329 1.90 -2.41 -18.34
N TRP A 330 1.97 -3.55 -19.03
CA TRP A 330 1.64 -3.62 -20.46
C TRP A 330 0.16 -3.29 -20.70
N ALA A 331 -0.73 -3.93 -19.95
CA ALA A 331 -2.17 -3.73 -20.03
C ALA A 331 -2.55 -2.28 -19.69
N GLN A 332 -1.96 -1.71 -18.63
CA GLN A 332 -2.13 -0.32 -18.22
C GLN A 332 -1.68 0.66 -19.33
N SER A 333 -0.53 0.40 -19.96
CA SER A 333 -0.02 1.23 -21.07
C SER A 333 -0.95 1.14 -22.30
N LEU A 334 -1.41 -0.06 -22.65
CA LEU A 334 -2.36 -0.27 -23.75
C LEU A 334 -3.68 0.47 -23.48
N GLU A 335 -4.25 0.27 -22.29
CA GLU A 335 -5.50 0.92 -21.90
C GLU A 335 -5.38 2.45 -21.92
N PHE A 336 -4.29 2.99 -21.38
CA PHE A 336 -4.04 4.43 -21.41
C PHE A 336 -4.09 4.98 -22.84
N LEU A 337 -3.41 4.35 -23.79
CA LEU A 337 -3.39 4.80 -25.18
C LEU A 337 -4.78 4.70 -25.83
N LEU A 338 -5.53 3.63 -25.56
CA LEU A 338 -6.89 3.44 -26.08
C LEU A 338 -7.86 4.49 -25.53
N ARG A 339 -7.80 4.80 -24.23
CA ARG A 339 -8.63 5.84 -23.60
C ARG A 339 -8.35 7.25 -24.15
N GLN A 340 -7.12 7.49 -24.56
CA GLN A 340 -6.68 8.78 -25.13
C GLN A 340 -6.91 8.87 -26.65
N ASP A 341 -7.49 7.84 -27.29
CA ASP A 341 -7.68 7.75 -28.74
C ASP A 341 -6.35 7.94 -29.52
N TYR A 342 -5.22 7.60 -28.90
CA TYR A 342 -3.90 7.80 -29.50
C TYR A 342 -3.54 6.65 -30.43
N GLU A 343 -3.42 6.97 -31.72
CA GLU A 343 -3.19 5.99 -32.79
C GLU A 343 -4.16 4.78 -32.67
N PHE A 344 -5.43 5.03 -32.34
CA PHE A 344 -6.38 3.99 -31.91
C PHE A 344 -6.40 2.75 -32.82
N ASP A 345 -6.48 2.93 -34.15
CA ASP A 345 -6.49 1.83 -35.11
C ASP A 345 -5.24 0.94 -35.01
N ARG A 346 -4.08 1.51 -34.70
CA ARG A 346 -2.83 0.76 -34.50
C ARG A 346 -2.75 0.18 -33.10
N THR A 347 -3.18 0.94 -32.09
CA THR A 347 -3.16 0.53 -30.69
C THR A 347 -4.11 -0.65 -30.45
N ILE A 348 -5.27 -0.68 -31.10
CA ILE A 348 -6.25 -1.75 -30.93
C ILE A 348 -5.79 -3.07 -31.55
N GLU A 349 -4.85 -3.06 -32.50
CA GLU A 349 -4.27 -4.28 -33.09
C GLU A 349 -3.51 -5.13 -32.05
N PHE A 350 -3.03 -4.52 -30.96
CA PHE A 350 -2.38 -5.25 -29.87
C PHE A 350 -3.33 -6.26 -29.19
N LEU A 351 -4.65 -6.03 -29.21
CA LEU A 351 -5.64 -6.99 -28.69
C LEU A 351 -5.69 -8.31 -29.49
N SER A 352 -5.16 -8.33 -30.71
CA SER A 352 -5.07 -9.56 -31.51
C SER A 352 -3.82 -10.40 -31.19
N HIS A 353 -2.83 -9.83 -30.51
CA HIS A 353 -1.53 -10.44 -30.25
C HIS A 353 -1.13 -10.27 -28.78
N VAL A 354 -2.00 -10.74 -27.89
CA VAL A 354 -1.85 -10.54 -26.45
C VAL A 354 -0.68 -11.37 -25.89
N PRO A 355 0.24 -10.75 -25.14
CA PRO A 355 1.24 -11.45 -24.33
C PRO A 355 0.62 -12.55 -23.46
N LYS A 356 1.23 -13.75 -23.42
CA LYS A 356 0.68 -14.89 -22.66
C LYS A 356 0.47 -14.61 -21.16
N TYR A 357 1.21 -13.67 -20.58
CA TYR A 357 1.11 -13.30 -19.16
C TYR A 357 0.03 -12.26 -18.87
N ALA A 358 -0.53 -11.60 -19.91
CA ALA A 358 -1.46 -10.47 -19.76
C ALA A 358 -2.89 -10.81 -20.21
N LEU A 359 -3.22 -12.09 -20.36
CA LEU A 359 -4.50 -12.51 -20.93
C LEU A 359 -5.68 -12.09 -20.04
N GLY A 360 -5.51 -12.17 -18.71
CA GLY A 360 -6.56 -11.81 -17.75
C GLY A 360 -6.98 -10.35 -17.85
N GLU A 361 -6.02 -9.44 -17.72
CA GLU A 361 -6.23 -7.99 -17.73
C GLU A 361 -6.74 -7.52 -19.09
N VAL A 362 -6.18 -8.08 -20.17
CA VAL A 362 -6.48 -7.64 -21.54
C VAL A 362 -7.86 -8.13 -22.00
N ALA A 363 -8.39 -9.21 -21.42
CA ALA A 363 -9.76 -9.63 -21.65
C ALA A 363 -10.77 -8.56 -21.19
N ALA A 364 -10.52 -7.87 -20.07
CA ALA A 364 -11.36 -6.75 -19.62
C ALA A 364 -11.21 -5.52 -20.53
N ILE A 365 -9.99 -5.19 -20.97
CA ILE A 365 -9.76 -4.10 -21.93
C ILE A 365 -10.50 -4.39 -23.24
N ALA A 366 -10.40 -5.62 -23.75
CA ALA A 366 -11.12 -6.03 -24.95
C ALA A 366 -12.63 -5.95 -24.76
N LEU A 367 -13.18 -6.27 -23.59
CA LEU A 367 -14.61 -6.15 -23.33
C LEU A 367 -15.12 -4.72 -23.53
N GLU A 368 -14.31 -3.71 -23.22
CA GLU A 368 -14.67 -2.31 -23.43
C GLU A 368 -14.45 -1.84 -24.87
N PHE A 369 -13.26 -2.07 -25.44
CA PHE A 369 -12.87 -1.45 -26.71
C PHE A 369 -13.12 -2.34 -27.94
N GLN A 370 -13.11 -3.67 -27.79
CA GLN A 370 -13.43 -4.63 -28.85
C GLN A 370 -14.17 -5.88 -28.31
N PRO A 371 -15.47 -5.75 -27.96
CA PRO A 371 -16.23 -6.82 -27.29
C PRO A 371 -16.22 -8.17 -28.02
N HIS A 372 -16.05 -8.18 -29.35
CA HIS A 372 -15.99 -9.39 -30.17
C HIS A 372 -14.73 -10.23 -29.94
N LEU A 373 -13.65 -9.68 -29.37
CA LEU A 373 -12.45 -10.42 -28.96
C LEU A 373 -12.52 -10.89 -27.50
N ALA A 374 -13.29 -10.21 -26.66
CA ALA A 374 -13.30 -10.40 -25.21
C ALA A 374 -13.61 -11.84 -24.79
N LEU A 375 -14.66 -12.45 -25.37
CA LEU A 375 -15.06 -13.82 -25.01
C LEU A 375 -13.95 -14.84 -25.30
N LYS A 376 -13.26 -14.69 -26.44
CA LYS A 376 -12.13 -15.54 -26.81
C LYS A 376 -11.00 -15.39 -25.78
N LEU A 377 -10.67 -14.16 -25.41
CA LEU A 377 -9.59 -13.87 -24.47
C LEU A 377 -9.91 -14.38 -23.05
N PHE A 378 -11.14 -14.22 -22.56
CA PHE A 378 -11.54 -14.82 -21.28
C PHE A 378 -11.41 -16.34 -21.28
N ARG A 379 -11.83 -17.01 -22.35
CA ARG A 379 -11.70 -18.46 -22.49
C ARG A 379 -10.25 -18.93 -22.50
N GLU A 380 -9.36 -18.17 -23.14
CA GLU A 380 -7.92 -18.44 -23.15
C GLU A 380 -7.29 -18.18 -21.79
N ALA A 381 -7.66 -17.08 -21.11
CA ALA A 381 -7.17 -16.73 -19.78
C ALA A 381 -7.55 -17.78 -18.72
N LEU A 382 -8.82 -18.21 -18.68
CA LEU A 382 -9.31 -19.24 -17.76
C LEU A 382 -8.64 -20.61 -17.95
N ARG A 383 -8.09 -20.89 -19.14
CA ARG A 383 -7.35 -22.13 -19.45
C ARG A 383 -5.84 -21.96 -19.43
N SER A 384 -5.36 -20.79 -18.99
CA SER A 384 -3.94 -20.49 -18.96
C SER A 384 -3.23 -21.39 -17.95
N SER A 385 -2.02 -21.82 -18.29
CA SER A 385 -1.12 -22.48 -17.33
C SER A 385 -0.52 -21.50 -16.31
N ILE A 386 -0.81 -20.20 -16.43
CA ILE A 386 -0.34 -19.15 -15.53
C ILE A 386 -1.49 -18.82 -14.56
N PRO A 387 -1.35 -19.11 -13.25
CA PRO A 387 -2.41 -18.90 -12.26
C PRO A 387 -3.00 -17.47 -12.29
N HIS A 388 -2.14 -16.45 -12.33
CA HIS A 388 -2.53 -15.04 -12.36
C HIS A 388 -3.57 -14.69 -13.44
N ASN A 389 -3.45 -15.26 -14.65
CA ASN A 389 -4.44 -15.06 -15.72
C ASN A 389 -5.81 -15.67 -15.36
N ARG A 390 -5.82 -16.86 -14.73
CA ARG A 390 -7.05 -17.52 -14.31
C ARG A 390 -7.68 -16.77 -13.15
N GLU A 391 -6.88 -16.32 -12.18
CA GLU A 391 -7.30 -15.55 -11.02
C GLU A 391 -7.98 -14.25 -11.46
N THR A 392 -7.28 -13.46 -12.25
CA THR A 392 -7.78 -12.19 -12.80
C THR A 392 -9.04 -12.39 -13.63
N ALA A 393 -9.04 -13.34 -14.58
CA ALA A 393 -10.22 -13.60 -15.42
C ALA A 393 -11.42 -14.08 -14.60
N ALA A 394 -11.22 -14.97 -13.62
CA ALA A 394 -12.29 -15.48 -12.78
C ALA A 394 -12.88 -14.38 -11.88
N ALA A 395 -12.03 -13.52 -11.31
CA ALA A 395 -12.43 -12.36 -10.53
C ALA A 395 -13.26 -11.37 -11.36
N ILE A 396 -12.81 -11.01 -12.56
CA ILE A 396 -13.53 -10.10 -13.47
C ILE A 396 -14.90 -10.69 -13.84
N LEU A 397 -14.98 -11.97 -14.19
CA LEU A 397 -16.24 -12.64 -14.51
C LEU A 397 -17.19 -12.71 -13.30
N ALA A 398 -16.66 -12.90 -12.09
CA ALA A 398 -17.43 -12.85 -10.85
C ALA A 398 -17.97 -11.44 -10.55
N LEU A 399 -17.22 -10.38 -10.86
CA LEU A 399 -17.69 -9.00 -10.73
C LEU A 399 -18.79 -8.65 -11.74
N ILE A 400 -18.65 -9.08 -12.99
CA ILE A 400 -19.67 -8.86 -14.05
C ILE A 400 -20.96 -9.60 -13.70
N ASN A 401 -20.83 -10.85 -13.24
CA ASN A 401 -21.92 -11.70 -12.77
C ASN A 401 -23.14 -11.78 -13.71
N GLN A 402 -22.90 -11.89 -15.01
CA GLN A 402 -23.93 -12.16 -16.00
C GLN A 402 -24.08 -13.67 -16.22
N PRO A 403 -25.22 -14.16 -16.74
CA PRO A 403 -25.41 -15.58 -17.02
C PRO A 403 -24.31 -16.19 -17.89
N TRP A 404 -23.77 -15.43 -18.85
CA TRP A 404 -22.67 -15.90 -19.69
C TRP A 404 -21.37 -16.09 -18.92
N CYS A 405 -21.06 -15.22 -17.95
CA CYS A 405 -19.88 -15.36 -17.09
C CYS A 405 -19.92 -16.66 -16.29
N GLN A 406 -21.09 -16.96 -15.70
CA GLN A 406 -21.29 -18.19 -14.95
C GLN A 406 -21.13 -19.43 -15.83
N ARG A 407 -21.62 -19.39 -17.08
CA ARG A 407 -21.42 -20.48 -18.05
C ARG A 407 -19.95 -20.73 -18.35
N GLU A 408 -19.17 -19.68 -18.58
CA GLU A 408 -17.73 -19.81 -18.87
C GLU A 408 -16.96 -20.37 -17.67
N LEU A 409 -17.27 -19.93 -16.45
CA LEU A 409 -16.66 -20.48 -15.22
C LEU A 409 -17.04 -21.96 -15.00
N LEU A 410 -18.31 -22.31 -15.15
CA LEU A 410 -18.79 -23.70 -15.03
C LEU A 410 -18.21 -24.60 -16.12
N GLN A 411 -17.94 -24.06 -17.31
CA GLN A 411 -17.34 -24.82 -18.39
C GLN A 411 -15.95 -25.35 -18.01
N ILE A 412 -15.17 -24.61 -17.22
CA ILE A 412 -13.86 -25.07 -16.73
C ILE A 412 -14.00 -26.31 -15.83
N LEU A 413 -14.99 -26.32 -14.93
CA LEU A 413 -15.28 -27.48 -14.07
C LEU A 413 -15.73 -28.71 -14.87
N ASN A 414 -16.46 -28.50 -15.98
CA ASN A 414 -16.90 -29.59 -16.85
C ASN A 414 -15.77 -30.17 -17.71
N GLU A 415 -14.72 -29.38 -17.98
CA GLU A 415 -13.60 -29.77 -18.85
C GLU A 415 -12.45 -30.42 -18.09
N SER A 416 -12.34 -30.22 -16.78
CA SER A 416 -11.20 -30.67 -15.99
C SER A 416 -11.60 -31.23 -14.62
N THR A 417 -10.90 -32.28 -14.20
CA THR A 417 -10.92 -32.83 -12.84
C THR A 417 -9.69 -32.39 -12.03
N ASP A 418 -8.82 -31.58 -12.63
CA ASP A 418 -7.58 -31.11 -12.00
C ASP A 418 -7.88 -30.01 -10.96
N GLN A 419 -7.26 -30.11 -9.78
CA GLN A 419 -7.51 -29.20 -8.67
C GLN A 419 -7.02 -27.79 -8.96
N GLU A 420 -5.84 -27.66 -9.59
CA GLU A 420 -5.18 -26.39 -9.87
C GLU A 420 -5.86 -25.66 -11.02
N ALA A 421 -6.16 -26.36 -12.11
CA ALA A 421 -6.80 -25.76 -13.28
C ALA A 421 -8.22 -25.24 -13.02
N THR A 422 -8.89 -25.72 -11.95
CA THR A 422 -10.27 -25.33 -11.61
C THR A 422 -10.37 -24.42 -10.40
N ALA A 423 -9.29 -24.19 -9.66
CA ALA A 423 -9.30 -23.55 -8.34
C ALA A 423 -9.95 -22.16 -8.36
N GLU A 424 -9.55 -21.31 -9.30
CA GLU A 424 -10.00 -19.92 -9.40
C GLU A 424 -11.46 -19.84 -9.85
N SER A 425 -11.87 -20.71 -10.78
CA SER A 425 -13.27 -20.79 -11.23
C SER A 425 -14.20 -21.26 -10.11
N ARG A 426 -13.76 -22.23 -9.28
CA ARG A 426 -14.51 -22.67 -8.10
C ARG A 426 -14.63 -21.56 -7.05
N ALA A 427 -13.54 -20.85 -6.77
CA ALA A 427 -13.55 -19.70 -5.87
C ALA A 427 -14.52 -18.61 -6.35
N ALA A 428 -14.42 -18.19 -7.61
CA ALA A 428 -15.32 -17.21 -8.21
C ALA A 428 -16.80 -17.63 -8.15
N LEU A 429 -17.13 -18.89 -8.50
CA LEU A 429 -18.50 -19.41 -8.44
C LEU A 429 -19.07 -19.46 -7.02
N LYS A 430 -18.24 -19.71 -6.00
CA LYS A 430 -18.64 -19.65 -4.59
C LYS A 430 -19.00 -18.22 -4.16
N ILE A 431 -18.28 -17.22 -4.68
CA ILE A 431 -18.52 -15.80 -4.38
C ILE A 431 -19.80 -15.27 -5.06
N ILE A 432 -20.08 -15.70 -6.29
CA ILE A 432 -21.24 -15.27 -7.11
C ILE A 432 -22.62 -15.51 -6.45
N TRP A 433 -22.71 -16.30 -5.36
CA TRP A 433 -23.90 -16.47 -4.53
C TRP A 433 -25.20 -16.85 -5.26
N HIS A 434 -25.09 -17.54 -6.41
CA HIS A 434 -26.22 -18.23 -7.01
C HIS A 434 -26.29 -19.66 -6.47
N LEU A 435 -27.46 -20.07 -5.95
CA LEU A 435 -27.63 -21.35 -5.26
C LEU A 435 -27.20 -22.54 -6.13
N GLN A 436 -27.52 -22.50 -7.42
CA GLN A 436 -27.15 -23.56 -8.37
C GLN A 436 -25.63 -23.69 -8.54
N SER A 437 -24.92 -22.58 -8.72
CA SER A 437 -23.46 -22.56 -8.90
C SER A 437 -22.74 -23.12 -7.68
N LYS A 438 -23.23 -22.81 -6.48
CA LYS A 438 -22.69 -23.39 -5.24
C LYS A 438 -22.87 -24.91 -5.20
N THR A 439 -24.06 -25.40 -5.54
CA THR A 439 -24.33 -26.85 -5.61
C THR A 439 -23.44 -27.54 -6.65
N ASP A 440 -23.22 -26.92 -7.81
CA ASP A 440 -22.36 -27.48 -8.86
C ASP A 440 -20.90 -27.59 -8.39
N VAL A 441 -20.37 -26.56 -7.72
CA VAL A 441 -19.01 -26.60 -7.14
C VAL A 441 -18.92 -27.65 -6.02
N GLU A 442 -19.89 -27.71 -5.11
CA GLU A 442 -19.90 -28.71 -4.03
C GLU A 442 -19.98 -30.14 -4.55
N ASN A 443 -20.71 -30.37 -5.64
CA ASN A 443 -20.76 -31.68 -6.29
C ASN A 443 -19.42 -32.02 -6.95
N TRP A 444 -18.82 -31.06 -7.67
CA TRP A 444 -17.51 -31.27 -8.28
C TRP A 444 -16.43 -31.57 -7.24
N GLU A 445 -16.39 -30.84 -6.11
CA GLU A 445 -15.42 -31.05 -5.03
C GLU A 445 -15.62 -32.39 -4.30
N ARG A 446 -16.86 -32.88 -4.24
CA ARG A 446 -17.17 -34.21 -3.70
C ARG A 446 -16.70 -35.33 -4.63
N GLU A 447 -16.84 -35.14 -5.93
CA GLU A 447 -16.42 -36.09 -6.96
C GLU A 447 -14.91 -36.07 -7.17
N ASN A 448 -14.27 -34.94 -6.91
CA ASN A 448 -12.85 -34.68 -7.07
C ASN A 448 -12.28 -34.11 -5.77
N PRO A 449 -12.11 -34.93 -4.71
CA PRO A 449 -11.57 -34.45 -3.44
C PRO A 449 -10.10 -34.04 -3.59
N LEU A 450 -9.71 -32.93 -2.96
CA LEU A 450 -8.31 -32.55 -2.82
C LEU A 450 -7.58 -33.62 -2.01
N GLN A 451 -6.52 -34.18 -2.59
CA GLN A 451 -5.64 -35.14 -1.93
C GLN A 451 -4.33 -34.45 -1.62
N PHE A 452 -4.01 -34.37 -0.32
CA PHE A 452 -2.71 -33.86 0.11
C PHE A 452 -1.64 -34.92 -0.10
N GLU A 453 -0.42 -34.50 -0.46
CA GLU A 453 0.74 -35.39 -0.59
C GLU A 453 1.17 -35.97 0.77
N SER A 454 0.92 -35.24 1.86
CA SER A 454 1.26 -35.64 3.22
C SER A 454 0.26 -35.07 4.23
N ASP A 455 0.01 -35.83 5.30
CA ASP A 455 -0.80 -35.36 6.44
C ASP A 455 0.00 -34.44 7.39
N GLU A 456 1.33 -34.41 7.27
CA GLU A 456 2.22 -33.66 8.18
C GLU A 456 2.75 -32.35 7.58
N GLN A 457 2.77 -32.23 6.26
CA GLN A 457 3.36 -31.10 5.53
C GLN A 457 2.53 -30.78 4.30
N ILE A 458 2.23 -29.49 4.09
CA ILE A 458 1.61 -29.02 2.85
C ILE A 458 2.69 -28.55 1.86
N THR A 459 2.51 -28.89 0.59
CA THR A 459 3.35 -28.36 -0.48
C THR A 459 3.03 -26.90 -0.77
N VAL A 460 3.93 -26.21 -1.49
CA VAL A 460 3.67 -24.83 -1.94
C VAL A 460 2.41 -24.77 -2.81
N VAL A 461 2.18 -25.78 -3.65
CA VAL A 461 0.99 -25.85 -4.53
C VAL A 461 -0.27 -26.01 -3.68
N GLU A 462 -0.28 -26.88 -2.69
CA GLU A 462 -1.42 -27.06 -1.78
C GLU A 462 -1.70 -25.80 -0.97
N ALA A 463 -0.65 -25.13 -0.48
CA ALA A 463 -0.79 -23.86 0.22
C ALA A 463 -1.38 -22.77 -0.71
N MET A 464 -1.00 -22.73 -1.98
CA MET A 464 -1.57 -21.82 -2.98
C MET A 464 -3.05 -22.13 -3.23
N LEU A 465 -3.43 -23.40 -3.42
CA LEU A 465 -4.81 -23.84 -3.60
C LEU A 465 -5.73 -23.42 -2.44
N LEU A 466 -5.25 -23.54 -1.21
CA LEU A 466 -5.99 -23.12 -0.01
C LEU A 466 -6.18 -21.60 0.05
N LYS A 467 -5.25 -20.84 -0.53
CA LYS A 467 -5.29 -19.37 -0.57
C LYS A 467 -6.03 -18.82 -1.80
N THR A 468 -6.32 -19.63 -2.81
CA THR A 468 -7.01 -19.19 -4.04
C THR A 468 -8.27 -18.36 -3.80
N PRO A 469 -9.17 -18.71 -2.84
CA PRO A 469 -10.32 -17.86 -2.56
C PRO A 469 -9.95 -16.42 -2.17
N TRP A 470 -8.90 -16.26 -1.36
CA TRP A 470 -8.41 -14.95 -0.95
C TRP A 470 -7.79 -14.19 -2.12
N TYR A 471 -7.01 -14.85 -2.99
CA TYR A 471 -6.45 -14.21 -4.19
C TYR A 471 -7.54 -13.75 -5.16
N VAL A 472 -8.59 -14.54 -5.37
CA VAL A 472 -9.72 -14.14 -6.21
C VAL A 472 -10.48 -12.96 -5.61
N GLU A 473 -10.73 -12.96 -4.30
CA GLU A 473 -11.35 -11.81 -3.61
C GLU A 473 -10.49 -10.56 -3.71
N PHE A 474 -9.17 -10.69 -3.52
CA PHE A 474 -8.20 -9.61 -3.69
C PHE A 474 -8.26 -9.01 -5.11
N GLU A 475 -8.20 -9.86 -6.15
CA GLU A 475 -8.34 -9.41 -7.54
C GLU A 475 -9.71 -8.76 -7.80
N MET A 476 -10.79 -9.28 -7.21
CA MET A 476 -12.10 -8.64 -7.30
C MET A 476 -12.11 -7.24 -6.70
N GLU A 477 -11.37 -6.99 -5.63
CA GLU A 477 -11.24 -5.65 -5.05
C GLU A 477 -10.46 -4.71 -5.98
N GLN A 478 -9.33 -5.18 -6.54
CA GLN A 478 -8.52 -4.39 -7.48
C GLN A 478 -9.31 -3.99 -8.74
N TRP A 479 -10.12 -4.91 -9.28
CA TRP A 479 -10.85 -4.71 -10.53
C TRP A 479 -12.25 -4.13 -10.37
N ARG A 480 -12.77 -4.01 -9.14
CA ARG A 480 -14.17 -3.63 -8.86
C ARG A 480 -14.58 -2.37 -9.62
N ASP A 481 -13.91 -1.26 -9.36
CA ASP A 481 -14.31 0.05 -9.91
C ASP A 481 -14.15 0.11 -11.42
N ARG A 482 -13.19 -0.66 -11.95
CA ARG A 482 -12.89 -0.76 -13.38
C ARG A 482 -13.90 -1.58 -14.16
N VAL A 483 -14.41 -2.67 -13.57
CA VAL A 483 -15.23 -3.68 -14.25
C VAL A 483 -16.72 -3.45 -14.06
N LEU A 484 -17.16 -2.91 -12.91
CA LEU A 484 -18.58 -2.69 -12.66
C LEU A 484 -19.29 -1.86 -13.75
N PRO A 485 -18.67 -0.83 -14.37
CA PRO A 485 -19.27 -0.12 -15.50
C PRO A 485 -19.47 -0.99 -16.76
N LEU A 486 -18.71 -2.08 -16.92
CA LEU A 486 -18.75 -2.96 -18.09
C LEU A 486 -19.80 -4.08 -17.98
N ARG A 487 -20.45 -4.25 -16.82
CA ARG A 487 -21.27 -5.43 -16.52
C ARG A 487 -22.46 -5.66 -17.47
N GLU A 488 -22.89 -4.62 -18.17
CA GLU A 488 -24.02 -4.69 -19.11
C GLU A 488 -23.57 -5.08 -20.53
N ILE A 489 -22.26 -5.15 -20.79
CA ILE A 489 -21.72 -5.56 -22.09
C ILE A 489 -21.79 -7.08 -22.20
N ILE A 490 -22.51 -7.55 -23.21
CA ILE A 490 -22.55 -8.97 -23.57
C ILE A 490 -21.65 -9.14 -24.81
N PRO A 491 -20.52 -9.85 -24.71
CA PRO A 491 -19.65 -10.05 -25.85
C PRO A 491 -20.36 -10.91 -26.92
N PRO A 492 -20.22 -10.60 -28.22
CA PRO A 492 -20.79 -11.40 -29.29
C PRO A 492 -20.45 -12.88 -29.19
N GLY A 493 -21.47 -13.74 -29.31
CA GLY A 493 -21.33 -15.20 -29.14
C GLY A 493 -21.49 -15.70 -27.70
N ALA A 494 -21.75 -14.81 -26.74
CA ALA A 494 -22.03 -15.14 -25.35
C ALA A 494 -23.52 -15.13 -24.99
N GLU A 495 -24.43 -14.90 -25.94
CA GLU A 495 -25.90 -14.89 -25.72
C GLU A 495 -26.43 -16.22 -25.15
#